data_AF-A0A970ZJL6-F1
#
_entry.id   AF-A0A970ZJL6-F1
#
_cell.length_a   1.000
_cell.length_b   1.000
_cell.length_c   1.000
_cell.angle_alpha   90.00
_cell.angle_beta   90.00
_cell.angle_gamma   90.00
#
_symmetry.space_group_name_H-M   'P 1'
#
loop_
_entity.id
_entity.type
_entity.pdbx_description
1 polymer ?
#
loop_
_entity_poly.entity_id
_entity_poly.type
_entity_poly.pdbx_seq_one_letter_code
_entity_poly.pdbx_strand_id
1 'polypeptide(L)'
;MRLTSELREEALAIQELELAQNAPDTDNSLVREFIAGNDAAFTGLVSRYKDSITNYLSMMVGDYDTAVDLCQETFLRVYRNIHRYSN
;
A
#
# COMPACT_ATOMS: atom_id res chain seq x y z
N MET A 1 -9.73 -35.03 -28.90
CA MET A 1 -10.10 -34.05 -27.86
C MET A 1 -8.89 -33.78 -26.94
N ARG A 2 -7.77 -33.29 -27.49
CA ARG A 2 -6.53 -32.92 -26.75
C ARG A 2 -6.27 -31.41 -26.81
N LEU A 3 -6.65 -30.75 -27.91
CA LEU A 3 -6.55 -29.28 -28.03
C LEU A 3 -7.39 -28.52 -26.99
N THR A 4 -8.48 -29.09 -26.47
CA THR A 4 -9.34 -28.42 -25.48
C THR A 4 -8.78 -28.44 -24.05
N SER A 5 -7.86 -29.37 -23.72
CA SER A 5 -7.23 -29.42 -22.39
C SER A 5 -6.03 -28.49 -22.30
N GLU A 6 -5.22 -28.40 -23.36
CA GLU A 6 -4.04 -27.51 -23.40
C GLU A 6 -4.44 -26.03 -23.31
N LEU A 7 -5.45 -25.61 -24.09
CA LEU A 7 -5.99 -24.24 -24.02
C LEU A 7 -6.60 -23.89 -22.65
N ARG A 8 -7.10 -24.90 -21.92
CA ARG A 8 -7.65 -24.71 -20.56
C ARG A 8 -6.55 -24.56 -19.53
N GLU A 9 -5.47 -25.34 -19.64
CA GLU A 9 -4.30 -25.22 -18.76
C GLU A 9 -3.59 -23.87 -18.95
N GLU A 10 -3.45 -23.41 -20.20
CA GLU A 10 -2.87 -22.10 -20.50
C GLU A 10 -3.73 -20.94 -19.93
N ALA A 11 -5.06 -21.01 -20.08
CA ALA A 11 -5.96 -20.03 -19.49
C ALA A 11 -5.91 -20.01 -17.95
N LEU A 12 -5.80 -21.18 -17.31
CA LEU A 12 -5.63 -21.30 -15.86
C LEU A 12 -4.30 -20.67 -15.39
N ALA A 13 -3.21 -20.91 -16.11
CA ALA A 13 -1.89 -20.36 -15.78
C ALA A 13 -1.86 -18.82 -15.90
N ILE A 14 -2.47 -18.27 -16.95
CA ILE A 14 -2.60 -16.81 -17.12
C ILE A 14 -3.42 -16.22 -15.98
N GLN A 15 -4.54 -16.86 -15.63
CA GLN A 15 -5.41 -16.40 -14.55
C GLN A 15 -4.70 -16.47 -13.18
N GLU A 16 -3.89 -17.50 -12.93
CA GLU A 16 -3.11 -17.63 -11.70
C GLU A 16 -1.99 -16.57 -11.59
N LEU A 17 -1.33 -16.26 -12.71
CA LEU A 17 -0.37 -15.15 -12.78
C LEU A 17 -1.05 -13.80 -12.52
N GLU A 18 -2.23 -13.57 -13.09
CA GLU A 18 -3.00 -12.34 -12.89
C GLU A 18 -3.51 -12.22 -11.44
N LEU A 19 -3.94 -13.31 -10.81
CA LEU A 19 -4.26 -13.32 -9.38
C LEU A 19 -3.04 -13.03 -8.50
N ALA A 20 -1.88 -13.60 -8.84
CA ALA A 20 -0.64 -13.36 -8.10
C ALA A 20 -0.15 -11.91 -8.23
N GLN A 21 -0.35 -11.28 -9.39
CA GLN A 21 -0.05 -9.86 -9.62
C GLN A 21 -1.06 -8.93 -8.93
N ASN A 22 -2.30 -9.38 -8.75
CA ASN A 22 -3.36 -8.64 -8.04
C ASN A 22 -3.46 -8.99 -6.55
N ALA A 23 -2.52 -9.76 -6.00
CA ALA A 23 -2.49 -10.04 -4.58
C ALA A 23 -2.33 -8.73 -3.81
N PRO A 24 -3.12 -8.49 -2.74
CA PRO A 24 -3.03 -7.25 -2.00
C PRO A 24 -1.63 -7.10 -1.42
N ASP A 25 -0.94 -6.00 -1.76
CA ASP A 25 0.40 -5.75 -1.25
C ASP A 25 0.38 -5.82 0.28
N THR A 26 1.34 -6.49 0.89
CA THR A 26 1.50 -6.37 2.35
C THR A 26 2.10 -5.01 2.68
N ASP A 27 1.87 -4.48 3.88
CA ASP A 27 2.47 -3.20 4.26
C ASP A 27 4.00 -3.24 4.20
N ASN A 28 4.60 -4.38 4.53
CA ASN A 28 6.03 -4.60 4.36
C ASN A 28 6.48 -4.53 2.89
N SER A 29 5.66 -5.01 1.95
CA SER A 29 5.94 -4.88 0.51
C SER A 29 5.91 -3.41 0.10
N LEU A 30 4.84 -2.70 0.48
CA LEU A 30 4.69 -1.28 0.16
C LEU A 30 5.82 -0.44 0.74
N VAL A 31 6.26 -0.72 1.98
CA VAL A 31 7.41 -0.03 2.58
C VAL A 31 8.69 -0.32 1.82
N ARG A 32 8.96 -1.58 1.43
CA ARG A 32 10.16 -1.95 0.66
C ARG A 32 10.18 -1.29 -0.70
N GLU A 33 9.05 -1.31 -1.41
CA GLU A 33 8.91 -0.66 -2.70
C GLU A 33 9.06 0.86 -2.60
N PHE A 34 8.50 1.45 -1.54
CA PHE A 34 8.66 2.89 -1.32
C PHE A 34 10.13 3.26 -1.04
N ILE A 35 10.83 2.47 -0.22
CA ILE A 35 12.29 2.63 -0.01
C ILE A 35 13.06 2.53 -1.33
N ALA A 36 12.63 1.63 -2.22
CA ALA A 36 13.20 1.44 -3.56
C ALA A 36 12.84 2.56 -4.56
N GLY A 37 12.04 3.56 -4.16
CA GLY A 37 11.67 4.72 -4.97
C GLY A 37 10.32 4.60 -5.68
N ASN A 38 9.49 3.60 -5.37
CA ASN A 38 8.14 3.50 -5.89
C ASN A 38 7.18 4.40 -5.08
N ASP A 39 6.98 5.64 -5.53
CA ASP A 39 6.06 6.59 -4.89
C ASP A 39 4.60 6.11 -4.83
N ALA A 40 4.17 5.23 -5.76
CA ALA A 40 2.82 4.66 -5.73
C ALA A 40 2.61 3.77 -4.50
N ALA A 41 3.66 3.10 -4.03
CA ALA A 41 3.60 2.27 -2.83
C ALA A 41 3.31 3.10 -1.56
N PHE A 42 3.84 4.33 -1.50
CA PHE A 42 3.50 5.27 -0.42
C PHE A 42 2.03 5.67 -0.45
N THR A 43 1.45 5.88 -1.64
CA THR A 43 0.02 6.16 -1.78
C THR A 43 -0.83 5.00 -1.24
N GLY A 44 -0.40 3.76 -1.48
CA GLY A 44 -1.00 2.56 -0.89
C GLY A 44 -1.00 2.59 0.65
N LEU A 45 0.13 2.99 1.26
CA LEU A 45 0.24 3.15 2.71
C LEU A 45 -0.68 4.26 3.23
N VAL A 46 -0.68 5.43 2.60
CA VAL A 46 -1.55 6.55 2.98
C VAL A 46 -3.02 6.13 2.95
N SER A 47 -3.46 5.48 1.86
CA SER A 47 -4.84 5.03 1.71
C SER A 47 -5.27 4.06 2.81
N ARG A 48 -4.36 3.22 3.32
CA ARG A 48 -4.68 2.24 4.37
C ARG A 48 -4.73 2.87 5.76
N TYR A 49 -3.88 3.86 6.01
CA TYR A 49 -3.62 4.34 7.36
C TYR A 49 -4.18 5.74 7.66
N LYS A 50 -4.58 6.51 6.65
CA LYS A 50 -5.10 7.87 6.83
C LYS A 50 -6.26 7.91 7.84
N ASP A 51 -7.27 7.08 7.65
CA ASP A 51 -8.48 7.16 8.48
C ASP A 51 -8.23 6.69 9.91
N SER A 52 -7.46 5.60 10.09
CA SER A 52 -7.12 5.09 11.42
C SER A 52 -6.25 6.06 12.21
N ILE A 53 -5.25 6.68 11.57
CA ILE A 53 -4.40 7.69 12.20
C ILE A 53 -5.20 8.96 12.51
N THR A 54 -6.01 9.44 11.57
CA THR A 54 -6.84 10.65 11.78
C THR A 54 -7.82 10.43 12.93
N ASN A 55 -8.46 9.27 13.02
CA ASN A 55 -9.37 8.93 14.12
C ASN A 55 -8.64 8.89 15.45
N TYR A 56 -7.47 8.24 15.51
CA TYR A 56 -6.64 8.19 16.71
C TYR A 56 -6.24 9.60 17.18
N LEU A 57 -5.77 10.44 16.26
CA LEU A 57 -5.40 11.82 16.56
C LEU A 57 -6.60 12.66 17.00
N SER A 58 -7.77 12.48 16.37
CA SER A 58 -9.01 13.17 16.73
C SER A 58 -9.42 12.87 18.18
N MET A 59 -9.23 11.62 18.63
CA MET A 59 -9.48 11.25 20.03
C MET A 59 -8.49 11.89 21.01
N MET A 60 -7.26 12.19 20.57
CA MET A 60 -6.24 12.82 21.41
C MET A 60 -6.37 14.34 21.49
N VAL A 61 -6.66 15.00 20.37
CA VAL A 61 -6.67 16.46 20.27
C VAL A 61 -8.07 17.07 20.43
N GLY A 62 -9.12 16.28 20.25
CA GLY A 62 -10.51 16.71 20.38
C GLY A 62 -11.03 17.57 19.23
N ASP A 63 -10.24 17.74 18.17
CA ASP A 63 -10.56 18.56 16.99
C ASP A 63 -10.19 17.81 15.71
N TYR A 64 -11.17 17.59 14.83
CA TYR A 64 -11.00 16.78 13.63
C TYR A 64 -10.10 17.44 12.58
N ASP A 65 -10.25 18.75 12.38
CA ASP A 65 -9.47 19.48 11.39
C ASP A 65 -7.98 19.50 11.77
N THR A 66 -7.68 19.76 13.06
CA THR A 66 -6.32 19.64 13.61
C THR A 66 -5.78 18.22 13.47
N ALA A 67 -6.60 17.19 13.68
CA ALA A 67 -6.17 15.80 13.51
C ALA A 67 -5.85 15.45 12.05
N VAL A 68 -6.60 15.99 11.09
CA VAL A 68 -6.34 15.86 9.65
C VAL A 68 -5.00 16.51 9.28
N ASP A 69 -4.73 17.71 9.78
CA ASP A 69 -3.46 18.41 9.54
C ASP A 69 -2.26 17.66 10.14
N LEU A 70 -2.40 17.15 11.36
CA LEU A 70 -1.38 16.31 12.01
C LEU A 70 -1.14 15.00 11.26
N CYS A 71 -2.20 14.37 10.75
CA CYS A 71 -2.10 13.15 9.95
C CYS A 71 -1.30 13.42 8.66
N GLN A 72 -1.63 14.51 7.95
CA GLN A 72 -0.89 14.93 6.75
C GLN A 72 0.59 15.20 7.04
N GLU A 73 0.90 15.99 8.08
CA GLU A 73 2.29 16.28 8.46
C GLU A 73 3.05 15.00 8.85
N THR A 74 2.39 14.04 9.49
CA THR A 74 2.98 12.74 9.81
C THR A 74 3.39 11.99 8.55
N PHE A 75 2.49 11.89 7.56
CA PHE A 75 2.82 11.25 6.28
C PHE A 75 3.92 12.00 5.51
N LEU A 76 3.90 13.34 5.50
CA LEU A 76 4.98 14.13 4.90
C LEU A 76 6.33 13.86 5.55
N ARG A 77 6.37 13.67 6.87
CA ARG A 77 7.60 13.28 7.57
C ARG A 77 8.08 11.90 7.19
N VAL A 78 7.18 10.92 7.08
CA VAL A 78 7.52 9.57 6.60
C VAL A 78 8.10 9.65 5.19
N TYR A 79 7.42 10.37 4.29
CA TYR A 79 7.85 10.53 2.90
C TYR A 79 9.28 11.10 2.80
N ARG A 80 9.56 12.17 3.55
CA ARG A 80 10.88 12.83 3.55
C ARG A 80 12.00 12.01 4.18
N ASN A 81 11.67 11.08 5.08
CA ASN A 81 12.66 10.34 5.87
C ASN A 81 12.79 8.87 5.50
N ILE A 82 11.96 8.33 4.59
CA ILE A 82 11.91 6.90 4.32
C ILE A 82 13.27 6.31 3.92
N HIS A 83 14.06 7.05 3.15
CA HIS A 83 15.39 6.59 2.70
C HIS A 83 16.41 6.49 3.84
N ARG A 84 16.14 7.08 5.01
CA ARG A 84 16.97 6.91 6.21
C ARG A 84 16.78 5.54 6.86
N TYR A 85 15.66 4.86 6.60
CA TYR A 85 15.34 3.54 7.17
C TYR A 85 15.98 2.39 6.37
N SER A 86 16.80 2.68 5.36
CA SER A 86 17.55 1.69 4.57
C SER A 86 18.93 1.36 5.16
N ASN A 87 19.27 1.86 6.34
CA ASN A 87 20.59 1.73 6.98
C ASN A 87 20.53 0.93 8.29
#